data_AF-A0A1H3F7J5-F1
#
_entry.id   AF-A0A1H3F7J5-F1
#
_cell.length_a   1.000
_cell.length_b   1.000
_cell.length_c   1.000
_cell.angle_alpha   90.00
_cell.angle_beta   90.00
_cell.angle_gamma   90.00
#
_symmetry.space_group_name_H-M   'P 1'
#
loop_
_entity.id
_entity.type
_entity.pdbx_description
1 polymer ?
#
loop_
_entity_poly.entity_id
_entity_poly.type
_entity_poly.pdbx_seq_one_letter_code
_entity_poly.pdbx_strand_id
1 'polypeptide(L)'
;MRKKYVISLLVCAMCGSLLVGCKKEEKQGPAEIKTNKTSNAVEKNHKGKIQSLYTGEWIDKKLAQKRPVAIMVENTHACFPQYGISKADVVYECPVEAGITRFMVIMQDYSNSNILGNIRSTRDYYVQYAKEYNAVFFHCGESRFAVDSLKDIDNVDCIVGSQEKYFEEVPHKNPPHHIFTSTHKIEKAFSDLKYSTTLDKSAKAYFNFAESDNKVNLSSGSRVEYIKLYYPNAKPYFEYNRANKMYYRGEFNASQTDGLTNATLAVKNIIIQECKSSIRDKSDGSLKIETIGTGTGKYITNGRMIDIIWKYDTKKNKTCYFDSSGKEITLNPGKTWVCISEFSKTKGNKFYTTKKEYERKK
;
A
#
# COMPACT_ATOMS: atom_id res chain seq x y z
N MET A 1 -77.05 4.38 -52.18
CA MET A 1 -77.68 3.05 -52.33
C MET A 1 -76.76 2.03 -51.65
N ARG A 2 -77.13 1.54 -50.46
CA ARG A 2 -77.94 0.33 -50.21
C ARG A 2 -77.13 -0.97 -50.31
N LYS A 3 -77.16 -1.69 -49.18
CA LYS A 3 -77.07 -3.15 -48.99
C LYS A 3 -75.65 -3.72 -48.97
N LYS A 4 -75.16 -4.27 -47.85
CA LYS A 4 -75.63 -5.42 -47.03
C LYS A 4 -75.42 -6.78 -47.73
N TYR A 5 -75.07 -7.75 -46.87
CA TYR A 5 -75.26 -9.21 -46.95
C TYR A 5 -74.09 -10.02 -47.53
N VAL A 6 -73.70 -11.23 -47.08
CA VAL A 6 -73.83 -12.11 -45.89
C VAL A 6 -73.34 -13.51 -46.36
N ILE A 7 -73.14 -14.48 -45.44
CA ILE A 7 -73.09 -15.96 -45.67
C ILE A 7 -71.70 -16.53 -46.06
N SER A 8 -71.12 -17.64 -45.56
CA SER A 8 -71.58 -18.85 -44.83
C SER A 8 -70.41 -19.49 -44.03
N LEU A 9 -70.65 -19.96 -42.80
CA LEU A 9 -70.70 -21.37 -42.32
C LEU A 9 -69.48 -22.30 -42.60
N LEU A 10 -68.90 -22.85 -41.52
CA LEU A 10 -69.20 -24.24 -41.13
C LEU A 10 -68.87 -24.52 -39.65
N VAL A 11 -69.76 -25.29 -39.02
CA VAL A 11 -69.85 -25.67 -37.61
C VAL A 11 -69.76 -27.20 -37.53
N CYS A 12 -69.02 -27.73 -36.56
CA CYS A 12 -69.25 -29.01 -35.87
C CYS A 12 -68.75 -28.79 -34.43
N ALA A 13 -69.56 -28.56 -33.38
CA ALA A 13 -70.65 -29.33 -32.76
C ALA A 13 -70.19 -30.70 -32.20
N MET A 14 -69.98 -30.79 -30.89
CA MET A 14 -70.86 -31.51 -29.93
C MET A 14 -70.22 -31.58 -28.53
N CYS A 15 -70.90 -31.00 -27.52
CA CYS A 15 -71.67 -31.67 -26.44
C CYS A 15 -70.75 -32.18 -25.32
N GLY A 16 -70.78 -31.63 -24.11
CA GLY A 16 -71.90 -31.60 -23.16
C GLY A 16 -71.43 -32.44 -21.95
N SER A 17 -71.35 -31.93 -20.73
CA SER A 17 -72.50 -31.84 -19.82
C SER A 17 -72.18 -31.00 -18.58
N LEU A 18 -73.19 -30.24 -18.17
CA LEU A 18 -73.32 -29.48 -16.92
C LEU A 18 -73.49 -30.40 -15.70
N LEU A 19 -73.21 -29.85 -14.51
CA LEU A 19 -74.00 -29.84 -13.25
C LEU A 19 -73.06 -29.40 -12.10
N VAL A 20 -73.14 -28.15 -11.61
CA VAL A 20 -73.92 -27.68 -10.43
C VAL A 20 -73.76 -28.61 -9.22
N GLY A 21 -73.29 -28.24 -8.04
CA GLY A 21 -72.92 -26.98 -7.39
C GLY A 21 -73.06 -27.18 -5.87
N CYS A 22 -72.20 -26.56 -5.04
CA CYS A 22 -72.57 -26.06 -3.69
C CYS A 22 -71.37 -25.38 -2.99
N LYS A 23 -71.56 -24.07 -2.67
CA LYS A 23 -71.20 -23.34 -1.42
C LYS A 23 -69.82 -23.64 -0.79
N LYS A 24 -68.97 -22.66 -0.48
CA LYS A 24 -69.18 -21.47 0.37
C LYS A 24 -67.92 -20.58 0.28
N GLU A 25 -68.06 -19.26 0.23
CA GLU A 25 -66.93 -18.32 0.27
C GLU A 25 -66.34 -18.23 1.69
N GLU A 26 -65.02 -18.29 1.76
CA GLU A 26 -64.25 -17.78 2.90
C GLU A 26 -63.04 -17.01 2.34
N LYS A 27 -62.90 -15.75 2.76
CA LYS A 27 -61.89 -14.79 2.28
C LYS A 27 -60.49 -15.20 2.77
N GLN A 28 -59.55 -15.43 1.85
CA GLN A 28 -58.11 -15.41 2.14
C GLN A 28 -57.52 -14.04 1.76
N GLY A 29 -56.79 -13.43 2.70
CA GLY A 29 -56.03 -12.20 2.48
C GLY A 29 -54.88 -12.39 1.47
N PRO A 30 -54.28 -11.29 0.99
CA PRO A 30 -53.23 -11.36 -0.03
C PRO A 30 -52.03 -12.15 0.49
N ALA A 31 -51.60 -13.13 -0.31
CA ALA A 31 -50.44 -13.96 -0.05
C ALA A 31 -49.18 -13.08 0.13
N GLU A 32 -48.45 -13.33 1.22
CA GLU A 32 -47.09 -12.82 1.38
C GLU A 32 -46.23 -13.29 0.21
N ILE A 33 -45.84 -12.35 -0.64
CA ILE A 33 -44.77 -12.53 -1.61
C ILE A 33 -43.49 -12.67 -0.80
N LYS A 34 -43.09 -13.90 -0.49
CA LYS A 34 -41.71 -14.22 -0.12
C LYS A 34 -40.84 -13.83 -1.30
N THR A 35 -40.34 -12.60 -1.26
CA THR A 35 -39.29 -12.12 -2.12
C THR A 35 -38.07 -12.98 -1.81
N ASN A 36 -37.85 -14.00 -2.64
CA ASN A 36 -36.55 -14.62 -2.77
C ASN A 36 -35.59 -13.49 -3.15
N LYS A 37 -34.91 -12.93 -2.14
CA LYS A 37 -33.71 -12.14 -2.32
C LYS A 37 -32.68 -13.09 -2.93
N THR A 38 -32.70 -13.20 -4.25
CA THR A 38 -31.55 -13.67 -5.01
C THR A 38 -30.49 -12.60 -4.84
N SER A 39 -29.77 -12.73 -3.73
CA SER A 39 -28.48 -12.13 -3.50
C SER A 39 -27.59 -12.57 -4.67
N ASN A 40 -27.51 -11.73 -5.70
CA ASN A 40 -26.36 -11.74 -6.61
C ASN A 40 -25.16 -11.15 -5.83
N ALA A 41 -24.78 -11.80 -4.75
CA ALA A 41 -23.42 -11.75 -4.27
C ALA A 41 -22.63 -12.49 -5.33
N VAL A 42 -21.81 -11.77 -6.08
CA VAL A 42 -20.77 -12.36 -6.90
C VAL A 42 -19.94 -13.23 -5.96
N GLU A 43 -20.15 -14.53 -6.00
CA GLU A 43 -19.37 -15.51 -5.26
C GLU A 43 -17.96 -15.50 -5.89
N LYS A 44 -17.13 -14.55 -5.46
CA LYS A 44 -15.79 -14.40 -6.01
C LYS A 44 -14.92 -15.53 -5.50
N ASN A 45 -14.61 -16.41 -6.45
CA ASN A 45 -13.83 -17.62 -6.31
C ASN A 45 -12.36 -17.29 -5.94
N HIS A 46 -12.10 -16.88 -4.70
CA HIS A 46 -10.76 -16.75 -4.11
C HIS A 46 -10.24 -18.10 -3.57
N LYS A 47 -10.67 -19.23 -4.14
CA LYS A 47 -10.25 -20.57 -3.70
C LYS A 47 -8.71 -20.66 -3.70
N GLY A 48 -8.15 -20.95 -2.53
CA GLY A 48 -6.70 -21.10 -2.34
C GLY A 48 -5.90 -19.81 -2.10
N LYS A 49 -6.55 -18.63 -2.13
CA LYS A 49 -5.92 -17.33 -1.86
C LYS A 49 -6.27 -16.81 -0.47
N ILE A 50 -5.43 -15.93 0.03
CA ILE A 50 -5.61 -15.19 1.30
C ILE A 50 -5.22 -13.73 1.07
N GLN A 51 -5.81 -12.82 1.85
CA GLN A 51 -5.43 -11.41 1.79
C GLN A 51 -4.01 -11.20 2.36
N SER A 52 -3.21 -10.43 1.63
CA SER A 52 -1.90 -9.96 2.07
C SER A 52 -2.03 -9.12 3.34
N LEU A 53 -1.14 -9.37 4.31
CA LEU A 53 -1.07 -8.59 5.55
C LEU A 53 -0.58 -7.15 5.33
N TYR A 54 0.00 -6.87 4.15
CA TYR A 54 0.69 -5.61 3.83
C TYR A 54 -0.02 -4.79 2.76
N THR A 55 -0.79 -5.43 1.88
CA THR A 55 -1.53 -4.75 0.81
C THR A 55 -3.04 -5.02 0.84
N GLY A 56 -3.53 -6.03 1.57
CA GLY A 56 -4.93 -6.45 1.52
C GLY A 56 -5.36 -7.11 0.21
N GLU A 57 -4.44 -7.30 -0.75
CA GLU A 57 -4.71 -7.98 -2.02
C GLU A 57 -4.74 -9.50 -1.84
N TRP A 58 -5.54 -10.20 -2.64
CA TRP A 58 -5.62 -11.66 -2.61
C TRP A 58 -4.40 -12.30 -3.28
N ILE A 59 -3.57 -12.94 -2.49
CA ILE A 59 -2.32 -13.59 -2.90
C ILE A 59 -2.34 -15.09 -2.59
N ASP A 60 -1.42 -15.84 -3.18
CA ASP A 60 -1.29 -17.27 -2.92
C ASP A 60 -0.90 -17.53 -1.46
N LYS A 61 -1.48 -18.58 -0.87
CA LYS A 61 -1.24 -18.94 0.54
C LYS A 61 0.24 -19.15 0.87
N LYS A 62 1.02 -19.71 -0.07
CA LYS A 62 2.47 -19.91 0.10
C LYS A 62 3.22 -18.58 0.18
N LEU A 63 2.85 -17.59 -0.64
CA LEU A 63 3.44 -16.26 -0.60
C LEU A 63 3.05 -15.53 0.69
N ALA A 64 1.79 -15.63 1.09
CA ALA A 64 1.29 -14.99 2.32
C ALA A 64 1.96 -15.50 3.60
N GLN A 65 2.60 -16.67 3.56
CA GLN A 65 3.36 -17.23 4.67
C GLN A 65 4.84 -16.85 4.64
N LYS A 66 5.35 -16.25 3.56
CA LYS A 66 6.75 -15.81 3.49
C LYS A 66 6.97 -14.62 4.42
N ARG A 67 8.06 -14.69 5.19
CA ARG A 67 8.57 -13.56 5.97
C ARG A 67 9.04 -12.46 5.02
N PRO A 68 8.62 -11.20 5.21
CA PRO A 68 9.03 -10.12 4.34
C PRO A 68 10.49 -9.76 4.58
N VAL A 69 11.06 -9.09 3.59
CA VAL A 69 12.32 -8.36 3.74
C VAL A 69 12.04 -6.86 3.82
N ALA A 70 12.86 -6.17 4.60
CA ALA A 70 12.94 -4.71 4.61
C ALA A 70 14.29 -4.33 4.01
N ILE A 71 14.31 -3.55 2.94
CA ILE A 71 15.56 -3.20 2.25
C ILE A 71 15.73 -1.69 2.27
N MET A 72 16.85 -1.21 2.80
CA MET A 72 17.23 0.19 2.68
C MET A 72 17.62 0.51 1.25
N VAL A 73 17.09 1.62 0.71
CA VAL A 73 17.36 2.08 -0.65
C VAL A 73 17.72 3.56 -0.66
N GLU A 74 18.76 3.90 -1.42
CA GLU A 74 19.19 5.29 -1.61
C GLU A 74 18.14 6.12 -2.37
N ASN A 75 17.93 7.37 -1.94
CA ASN A 75 17.17 8.34 -2.71
C ASN A 75 17.96 9.63 -2.99
N THR A 76 18.93 9.51 -3.88
CA THR A 76 19.64 10.65 -4.49
C THR A 76 19.48 10.61 -6.00
N HIS A 77 19.74 11.73 -6.67
CA HIS A 77 19.68 11.80 -8.13
C HIS A 77 20.63 10.79 -8.82
N ALA A 78 21.76 10.44 -8.20
CA ALA A 78 22.71 9.46 -8.76
C ALA A 78 22.13 8.03 -8.85
N CYS A 79 21.14 7.74 -8.00
CA CYS A 79 20.44 6.47 -7.91
C CYS A 79 19.05 6.52 -8.54
N PHE A 80 18.71 7.58 -9.28
CA PHE A 80 17.42 7.68 -9.97
C PHE A 80 17.56 7.17 -11.42
N PRO A 81 16.80 6.15 -11.85
CA PRO A 81 15.83 5.36 -11.07
C PRO A 81 16.49 4.27 -10.19
N GLN A 82 15.80 3.93 -9.10
CA GLN A 82 16.14 2.78 -8.23
C GLN A 82 15.62 1.47 -8.84
N TYR A 83 16.14 0.33 -8.39
CA TYR A 83 15.92 -0.96 -9.02
C TYR A 83 15.11 -1.92 -8.16
N GLY A 84 14.05 -2.48 -8.76
CA GLY A 84 13.15 -3.48 -8.17
C GLY A 84 12.19 -2.94 -7.09
N ILE A 85 12.19 -1.64 -6.82
CA ILE A 85 11.31 -0.99 -5.84
C ILE A 85 9.83 -0.99 -6.25
N SER A 86 9.51 -1.27 -7.52
CA SER A 86 8.14 -1.51 -7.97
C SER A 86 7.50 -2.73 -7.30
N LYS A 87 8.27 -3.66 -6.73
CA LYS A 87 7.74 -4.81 -5.97
C LYS A 87 7.40 -4.49 -4.51
N ALA A 88 7.72 -3.29 -4.03
CA ALA A 88 7.42 -2.89 -2.66
C ALA A 88 5.91 -2.94 -2.36
N ASP A 89 5.56 -3.61 -1.27
CA ASP A 89 4.21 -3.61 -0.70
C ASP A 89 3.98 -2.31 0.08
N VAL A 90 4.98 -1.91 0.87
CA VAL A 90 5.03 -0.67 1.63
C VAL A 90 6.38 0.01 1.42
N VAL A 91 6.36 1.32 1.20
CA VAL A 91 7.58 2.14 1.14
C VAL A 91 7.54 3.17 2.25
N TYR A 92 8.59 3.24 3.07
CA TYR A 92 8.83 4.35 3.99
C TYR A 92 9.85 5.31 3.38
N GLU A 93 9.46 6.55 3.16
CA GLU A 93 10.37 7.62 2.76
C GLU A 93 10.62 8.56 3.94
N CYS A 94 11.87 8.64 4.39
CA CYS A 94 12.24 9.46 5.56
C CYS A 94 13.34 10.47 5.20
N PRO A 95 13.28 11.68 5.77
CA PRO A 95 14.39 12.62 5.78
C PRO A 95 15.61 12.00 6.47
N VAL A 96 16.77 12.17 5.86
CA VAL A 96 18.06 11.87 6.49
C VAL A 96 18.93 13.14 6.48
N GLU A 97 20.23 13.02 6.68
CA GLU A 97 21.17 14.13 6.73
C GLU A 97 21.22 14.90 5.38
N ALA A 98 21.71 16.14 5.40
CA ALA A 98 21.93 16.96 4.20
C ALA A 98 20.69 17.23 3.30
N GLY A 99 19.47 17.05 3.83
CA GLY A 99 18.24 17.40 3.12
C GLY A 99 17.82 16.44 2.01
N ILE A 100 18.41 15.24 1.97
CA ILE A 100 17.97 14.11 1.14
C ILE A 100 16.99 13.22 1.91
N THR A 101 16.35 12.29 1.19
CA THR A 101 15.59 11.20 1.81
C THR A 101 16.26 9.86 1.53
N ARG A 102 15.81 8.82 2.22
CA ARG A 102 16.04 7.41 1.84
C ARG A 102 14.72 6.68 1.81
N PHE A 103 14.70 5.53 1.14
CA PHE A 103 13.57 4.62 1.21
C PHE A 103 13.93 3.42 2.08
N MET A 104 12.93 2.87 2.75
CA MET A 104 12.93 1.47 3.17
C MET A 104 11.74 0.80 2.50
N VAL A 105 12.01 -0.24 1.73
CA VAL A 105 10.98 -0.99 1.01
C VAL A 105 10.70 -2.29 1.75
N ILE A 106 9.44 -2.52 2.10
CA ILE A 106 8.94 -3.79 2.64
C ILE A 106 8.42 -4.62 1.47
N MET A 107 8.93 -5.85 1.33
CA MET A 107 8.53 -6.78 0.27
C MET A 107 8.26 -8.16 0.85
N GLN A 108 7.05 -8.66 0.69
CA GLN A 108 6.72 -10.07 0.90
C GLN A 108 7.09 -10.92 -0.31
N ASP A 109 6.88 -10.40 -1.52
CA ASP A 109 7.33 -11.04 -2.76
C ASP A 109 8.60 -10.37 -3.33
N TYR A 110 9.75 -10.85 -2.87
CA TYR A 110 11.05 -10.49 -3.41
C TYR A 110 11.55 -11.47 -4.49
N SER A 111 10.70 -12.39 -4.97
CA SER A 111 11.10 -13.42 -5.95
C SER A 111 11.37 -12.83 -7.33
N ASN A 112 12.17 -13.51 -8.15
CA ASN A 112 12.48 -13.09 -9.55
C ASN A 112 13.04 -11.66 -9.65
N SER A 113 13.91 -11.29 -8.72
CA SER A 113 14.59 -10.00 -8.70
C SER A 113 16.09 -10.22 -8.86
N ASN A 114 16.61 -9.93 -10.05
CA ASN A 114 18.03 -10.09 -10.34
C ASN A 114 18.88 -9.01 -9.66
N ILE A 115 18.29 -7.83 -9.41
CA ILE A 115 18.91 -6.74 -8.67
C ILE A 115 17.85 -5.97 -7.88
N LEU A 116 18.18 -5.57 -6.66
CA LEU A 116 17.37 -4.78 -5.73
C LEU A 116 18.29 -3.79 -5.01
N GLY A 117 17.95 -2.51 -5.05
CA GLY A 117 18.77 -1.44 -4.48
C GLY A 117 18.53 -0.10 -5.17
N ASN A 118 19.42 0.86 -5.07
CA ASN A 118 20.77 0.85 -4.51
C ASN A 118 20.74 0.79 -2.96
N ILE A 119 21.38 -0.20 -2.34
CA ILE A 119 21.30 -0.43 -0.89
C ILE A 119 22.16 0.58 -0.13
N ARG A 120 21.63 1.12 0.96
CA ARG A 120 22.28 2.15 1.77
C ARG A 120 22.14 1.97 3.26
N SER A 121 22.80 2.88 3.98
CA SER A 121 22.90 2.80 5.42
C SER A 121 21.55 3.04 6.09
N THR A 122 21.34 2.38 7.22
CA THR A 122 20.14 2.54 8.03
C THR A 122 20.26 3.69 9.04
N ARG A 123 19.11 4.09 9.60
CA ARG A 123 18.97 4.94 10.78
C ARG A 123 18.00 4.25 11.76
N ASP A 124 18.06 4.63 13.02
CA ASP A 124 17.31 3.98 14.11
C ASP A 124 15.80 3.94 13.88
N TYR A 125 15.22 4.99 13.30
CA TYR A 125 13.80 5.01 12.95
C TYR A 125 13.42 4.00 11.84
N TYR A 126 14.32 3.67 10.91
CA TYR A 126 14.06 2.58 9.94
C TYR A 126 14.12 1.21 10.60
N VAL A 127 15.06 1.00 11.53
CA VAL A 127 15.12 -0.23 12.34
C VAL A 127 13.81 -0.41 13.10
N GLN A 128 13.29 0.66 13.69
CA GLN A 128 11.99 0.64 14.36
C GLN A 128 10.88 0.18 13.40
N TYR A 129 10.76 0.79 12.22
CA TYR A 129 9.75 0.36 11.25
C TYR A 129 9.94 -1.10 10.81
N ALA A 130 11.15 -1.55 10.51
CA ALA A 130 11.41 -2.94 10.11
C ALA A 130 10.97 -3.96 11.19
N LYS A 131 11.16 -3.63 12.48
CA LYS A 131 10.70 -4.45 13.62
C LYS A 131 9.17 -4.62 13.61
N GLU A 132 8.41 -3.58 13.26
CA GLU A 132 6.95 -3.64 13.24
C GLU A 132 6.39 -4.63 12.19
N TYR A 133 7.18 -4.97 11.17
CA TYR A 133 6.84 -5.96 10.14
C TYR A 133 7.43 -7.35 10.42
N ASN A 134 8.26 -7.50 11.47
CA ASN A 134 9.10 -8.68 11.69
C ASN A 134 9.87 -9.08 10.42
N ALA A 135 10.39 -8.09 9.70
CA ALA A 135 11.09 -8.30 8.45
C ALA A 135 12.57 -8.64 8.69
N VAL A 136 13.18 -9.41 7.78
CA VAL A 136 14.65 -9.50 7.74
C VAL A 136 15.18 -8.23 7.08
N PHE A 137 16.04 -7.50 7.77
CA PHE A 137 16.39 -6.12 7.41
C PHE A 137 17.75 -6.02 6.71
N PHE A 138 17.77 -5.65 5.43
CA PHE A 138 18.96 -5.50 4.62
C PHE A 138 19.39 -4.03 4.52
N HIS A 139 20.64 -3.75 4.87
CA HIS A 139 21.25 -2.42 4.77
C HIS A 139 22.74 -2.51 4.44
N CYS A 140 23.36 -1.37 4.24
CA CYS A 140 24.79 -1.26 3.95
C CYS A 140 25.38 -0.13 4.78
N GLY A 141 25.86 -0.49 5.96
CA GLY A 141 26.22 0.38 7.07
C GLY A 141 25.03 0.96 7.84
N GLU A 142 25.33 1.77 8.85
CA GLU A 142 24.38 2.26 9.82
C GLU A 142 24.82 3.62 10.41
N SER A 143 23.87 4.34 11.01
CA SER A 143 24.23 5.41 11.95
C SER A 143 24.66 4.80 13.28
N ARG A 144 25.61 5.41 13.99
CA ARG A 144 26.00 5.00 15.36
C ARG A 144 24.82 4.88 16.33
N PHE A 145 23.73 5.59 16.05
CA PHE A 145 22.51 5.56 16.85
C PHE A 145 21.61 4.35 16.59
N ALA A 146 21.84 3.61 15.50
CA ALA A 146 21.08 2.41 15.14
C ALA A 146 21.74 1.11 15.66
N VAL A 147 23.00 1.17 16.09
CA VAL A 147 23.80 -0.02 16.48
C VAL A 147 23.09 -0.86 17.54
N ASP A 148 22.56 -0.24 18.59
CA ASP A 148 21.87 -0.99 19.65
C ASP A 148 20.54 -1.57 19.18
N SER A 149 19.75 -0.83 18.40
CA SER A 149 18.46 -1.32 17.94
C SER A 149 18.56 -2.45 16.92
N LEU A 150 19.66 -2.52 16.17
CA LEU A 150 19.96 -3.61 15.23
C LEU A 150 20.19 -4.95 15.94
N LYS A 151 20.58 -4.96 17.21
CA LYS A 151 20.78 -6.20 17.99
C LYS A 151 19.47 -6.97 18.24
N ASP A 152 18.33 -6.30 18.19
CA ASP A 152 17.02 -6.92 18.41
C ASP A 152 16.24 -7.21 17.12
N ILE A 153 16.91 -7.27 15.97
CA ILE A 153 16.28 -7.64 14.70
C ILE A 153 17.23 -8.48 13.84
N ASP A 154 16.66 -9.46 13.13
CA ASP A 154 17.37 -10.18 12.08
C ASP A 154 17.72 -9.21 10.95
N ASN A 155 19.01 -8.90 10.81
CA ASN A 155 19.50 -7.95 9.82
C ASN A 155 20.73 -8.46 9.08
N VAL A 156 20.94 -7.92 7.88
CA VAL A 156 22.03 -8.26 7.00
C VAL A 156 22.72 -6.96 6.58
N ASP A 157 24.01 -6.86 6.87
CA ASP A 157 24.81 -5.65 6.61
C ASP A 157 25.96 -5.95 5.64
N CYS A 158 26.08 -5.17 4.57
CA CYS A 158 27.15 -5.31 3.59
C CYS A 158 28.56 -5.07 4.17
N ILE A 159 28.69 -4.38 5.32
CA ILE A 159 29.99 -3.97 5.88
C ILE A 159 30.45 -4.91 7.00
N VAL A 160 29.54 -5.69 7.59
CA VAL A 160 29.84 -6.47 8.79
C VAL A 160 30.38 -7.86 8.43
N GLY A 161 31.61 -8.14 8.87
CA GLY A 161 32.17 -9.49 8.88
C GLY A 161 32.38 -10.06 7.48
N SER A 162 31.65 -11.14 7.16
CA SER A 162 31.67 -11.84 5.85
C SER A 162 30.31 -11.80 5.14
N GLN A 163 29.49 -10.80 5.47
CA GLN A 163 28.12 -10.68 4.96
C GLN A 163 28.03 -9.94 3.62
N GLU A 164 29.10 -9.30 3.15
CA GLU A 164 29.23 -8.70 1.82
C GLU A 164 28.86 -9.69 0.70
N LYS A 165 29.04 -11.00 0.93
CA LYS A 165 28.64 -12.08 0.01
C LYS A 165 27.13 -12.15 -0.25
N TYR A 166 26.27 -11.54 0.58
CA TYR A 166 24.82 -11.41 0.38
C TYR A 166 24.44 -10.14 -0.39
N PHE A 167 25.44 -9.41 -0.86
CA PHE A 167 25.30 -8.26 -1.72
C PHE A 167 26.09 -8.49 -3.01
N GLU A 168 25.93 -7.56 -3.93
CA GLU A 168 26.69 -7.50 -5.17
C GLU A 168 26.91 -6.05 -5.59
N GLU A 169 28.06 -5.81 -6.20
CA GLU A 169 28.42 -4.53 -6.78
C GLU A 169 28.03 -4.53 -8.27
N VAL A 170 27.29 -3.52 -8.71
CA VAL A 170 26.97 -3.35 -10.14
C VAL A 170 28.01 -2.43 -10.79
N PRO A 171 28.82 -2.90 -11.76
CA PRO A 171 30.00 -2.20 -12.25
C PRO A 171 29.76 -0.82 -12.88
N HIS A 172 28.56 -0.57 -13.39
CA HIS A 172 28.22 0.70 -14.06
C HIS A 172 27.73 1.79 -13.09
N LYS A 173 27.87 1.57 -11.78
CA LYS A 173 27.59 2.55 -10.72
C LYS A 173 28.87 2.82 -9.94
N ASN A 174 29.15 4.10 -9.69
CA ASN A 174 30.30 4.49 -8.88
C ASN A 174 30.00 4.34 -7.39
N PRO A 175 30.99 4.00 -6.56
CA PRO A 175 30.86 4.10 -5.14
C PRO A 175 30.40 5.50 -4.70
N PRO A 176 29.51 5.59 -3.70
CA PRO A 176 28.98 4.48 -2.90
C PRO A 176 27.57 4.03 -3.36
N HIS A 177 27.23 4.25 -4.64
CA HIS A 177 25.91 4.04 -5.24
C HIS A 177 25.76 2.67 -5.91
N HIS A 178 26.64 1.71 -5.64
CA HIS A 178 26.82 0.53 -6.49
C HIS A 178 26.43 -0.78 -5.82
N ILE A 179 25.94 -0.74 -4.58
CA ILE A 179 25.58 -1.93 -3.80
C ILE A 179 24.13 -2.33 -4.05
N PHE A 180 23.93 -3.61 -4.34
CA PHE A 180 22.62 -4.23 -4.57
C PHE A 180 22.55 -5.59 -3.87
N THR A 181 21.37 -6.18 -3.86
CA THR A 181 21.15 -7.60 -3.57
C THR A 181 20.23 -8.20 -4.64
N SER A 182 19.91 -9.48 -4.52
CA SER A 182 19.02 -10.20 -5.45
C SER A 182 18.23 -11.28 -4.70
N THR A 183 17.22 -11.86 -5.33
CA THR A 183 16.44 -12.96 -4.73
C THR A 183 17.36 -14.07 -4.22
N HIS A 184 18.34 -14.47 -5.04
CA HIS A 184 19.28 -15.53 -4.68
C HIS A 184 20.12 -15.17 -3.45
N LYS A 185 20.61 -13.93 -3.40
CA LYS A 185 21.43 -13.42 -2.29
C LYS A 185 20.63 -13.29 -1.00
N ILE A 186 19.38 -12.84 -1.09
CA ILE A 186 18.42 -12.81 0.03
C ILE A 186 18.20 -14.23 0.57
N GLU A 187 17.83 -15.19 -0.29
CA GLU A 187 17.58 -16.57 0.13
C GLU A 187 18.84 -17.23 0.73
N LYS A 188 20.01 -16.90 0.19
CA LYS A 188 21.29 -17.33 0.75
C LYS A 188 21.54 -16.75 2.15
N ALA A 189 21.23 -15.48 2.38
CA ALA A 189 21.35 -14.87 3.71
C ALA A 189 20.44 -15.55 4.73
N PHE A 190 19.18 -15.83 4.35
CA PHE A 190 18.24 -16.57 5.21
C PHE A 190 18.80 -17.95 5.60
N SER A 191 19.36 -18.67 4.63
CA SER A 191 19.96 -19.99 4.85
C SER A 191 21.20 -19.93 5.75
N ASP A 192 22.19 -19.13 5.37
CA ASP A 192 23.49 -19.08 6.06
C ASP A 192 23.38 -18.52 7.49
N LEU A 193 22.53 -17.50 7.69
CA LEU A 193 22.31 -16.87 8.99
C LEU A 193 21.21 -17.54 9.82
N LYS A 194 20.57 -18.59 9.27
CA LYS A 194 19.50 -19.37 9.92
C LYS A 194 18.28 -18.53 10.30
N TYR A 195 17.98 -17.50 9.51
CA TYR A 195 16.76 -16.70 9.70
C TYR A 195 15.53 -17.44 9.19
N SER A 196 14.42 -17.30 9.92
CA SER A 196 13.14 -17.88 9.49
C SER A 196 12.69 -17.31 8.16
N THR A 197 12.35 -18.18 7.20
CA THR A 197 11.73 -17.80 5.92
C THR A 197 10.22 -17.64 6.02
N THR A 198 9.61 -18.04 7.14
CA THR A 198 8.16 -18.03 7.35
C THR A 198 7.76 -16.99 8.36
N LEU A 199 6.62 -16.34 8.11
CA LEU A 199 5.96 -15.45 9.05
C LEU A 199 5.54 -16.18 10.32
N ASP A 200 5.51 -15.43 11.41
CA ASP A 200 4.90 -15.88 12.65
C ASP A 200 3.41 -16.18 12.43
N LYS A 201 2.92 -17.30 12.99
CA LYS A 201 1.51 -17.69 12.89
C LYS A 201 0.56 -16.69 13.55
N SER A 202 1.05 -15.90 14.49
CA SER A 202 0.33 -14.83 15.17
C SER A 202 0.37 -13.50 14.41
N ALA A 203 1.09 -13.41 13.29
CA ALA A 203 1.17 -12.22 12.48
C ALA A 203 -0.22 -11.76 12.03
N LYS A 204 -0.49 -10.47 12.23
CA LYS A 204 -1.73 -9.81 11.84
C LYS A 204 -1.45 -8.79 10.76
N ALA A 205 -2.51 -8.37 10.05
CA ALA A 205 -2.40 -7.30 9.07
C ALA A 205 -1.78 -6.06 9.71
N TYR A 206 -0.81 -5.45 9.01
CA TYR A 206 -0.16 -4.25 9.50
C TYR A 206 -1.13 -3.07 9.46
N PHE A 207 -1.89 -2.95 8.37
CA PHE A 207 -3.01 -2.02 8.26
C PHE A 207 -4.35 -2.77 8.28
N ASN A 208 -5.42 -2.08 8.66
CA ASN A 208 -6.76 -2.55 8.34
C ASN A 208 -7.00 -2.32 6.84
N PHE A 209 -7.41 -3.34 6.12
CA PHE A 209 -7.78 -3.23 4.71
C PHE A 209 -9.27 -3.44 4.57
N ALA A 210 -9.87 -2.66 3.69
CA ALA A 210 -11.22 -2.98 3.28
C ALA A 210 -11.18 -4.20 2.39
N GLU A 211 -12.24 -5.01 2.45
CA GLU A 211 -12.42 -6.07 1.48
C GLU A 211 -12.36 -5.48 0.07
N SER A 212 -11.78 -6.20 -0.89
CA SER A 212 -11.54 -5.73 -2.27
C SER A 212 -12.77 -5.10 -2.96
N ASP A 213 -13.94 -5.45 -2.47
CA ASP A 213 -15.26 -5.11 -2.99
C ASP A 213 -15.79 -3.82 -2.33
N ASN A 214 -15.42 -3.61 -1.07
CA ASN A 214 -15.83 -2.50 -0.21
C ASN A 214 -14.78 -1.39 -0.28
N LYS A 215 -14.75 -0.64 -1.38
CA LYS A 215 -13.74 0.42 -1.56
C LYS A 215 -13.90 1.52 -0.52
N VAL A 216 -12.82 1.85 0.18
CA VAL A 216 -12.77 3.03 1.05
C VAL A 216 -12.88 4.28 0.17
N ASN A 217 -13.97 5.00 0.36
CA ASN A 217 -14.22 6.29 -0.25
C ASN A 217 -14.26 7.33 0.87
N LEU A 218 -13.24 8.18 0.92
CA LEU A 218 -13.11 9.24 1.91
C LEU A 218 -14.08 10.40 1.59
N SER A 219 -15.38 10.14 1.51
CA SER A 219 -16.38 11.10 0.99
C SER A 219 -16.43 12.42 1.77
N SER A 220 -16.12 12.40 3.06
CA SER A 220 -15.97 13.59 3.91
C SER A 220 -14.63 14.32 3.74
N GLY A 221 -13.68 13.70 3.04
CA GLY A 221 -12.35 14.21 2.80
C GLY A 221 -12.26 15.23 1.67
N SER A 222 -11.23 16.05 1.73
CA SER A 222 -10.91 17.02 0.68
C SER A 222 -10.42 16.31 -0.57
N ARG A 223 -10.75 16.86 -1.74
CA ARG A 223 -10.24 16.36 -3.01
C ARG A 223 -8.76 16.71 -3.16
N VAL A 224 -7.95 15.74 -3.55
CA VAL A 224 -6.54 15.94 -3.87
C VAL A 224 -6.15 15.01 -5.01
N GLU A 225 -5.63 15.59 -6.09
CA GLU A 225 -5.19 14.81 -7.26
C GLU A 225 -3.73 15.08 -7.62
N TYR A 226 -3.09 16.05 -6.97
CA TYR A 226 -1.67 16.29 -7.12
C TYR A 226 -1.07 16.73 -5.78
N ILE A 227 -0.01 16.05 -5.36
CA ILE A 227 0.64 16.24 -4.05
C ILE A 227 2.11 16.56 -4.31
N LYS A 228 2.65 17.59 -3.65
CA LYS A 228 4.08 17.93 -3.64
C LYS A 228 4.59 17.89 -2.21
N LEU A 229 5.60 17.08 -1.95
CA LEU A 229 6.24 17.03 -0.63
C LEU A 229 7.37 18.06 -0.55
N TYR A 230 7.63 18.55 0.66
CA TYR A 230 8.62 19.61 0.87
C TYR A 230 10.08 19.17 0.68
N TYR A 231 10.37 17.86 0.60
CA TYR A 231 11.73 17.32 0.65
C TYR A 231 12.69 18.09 -0.27
N PRO A 232 13.68 18.81 0.27
CA PRO A 232 14.37 19.88 -0.47
C PRO A 232 15.07 19.40 -1.74
N ASN A 233 15.67 18.21 -1.69
CA ASN A 233 16.45 17.66 -2.79
C ASN A 233 15.55 16.93 -3.81
N ALA A 234 14.88 15.86 -3.38
CA ALA A 234 14.07 15.00 -4.26
C ALA A 234 12.81 15.69 -4.81
N LYS A 235 12.19 16.60 -4.03
CA LYS A 235 10.94 17.30 -4.37
C LYS A 235 9.87 16.35 -4.96
N PRO A 236 9.58 15.22 -4.30
CA PRO A 236 8.72 14.21 -4.89
C PRO A 236 7.28 14.69 -4.96
N TYR A 237 6.56 14.07 -5.87
CA TYR A 237 5.15 14.34 -6.11
C TYR A 237 4.39 13.06 -6.39
N PHE A 238 3.08 13.14 -6.16
CA PHE A 238 2.13 12.10 -6.53
C PHE A 238 1.03 12.71 -7.39
N GLU A 239 0.75 12.08 -8.52
CA GLU A 239 -0.29 12.47 -9.47
C GLU A 239 -1.37 11.38 -9.53
N TYR A 240 -2.61 11.74 -9.22
CA TYR A 240 -3.73 10.83 -9.23
C TYR A 240 -4.26 10.60 -10.64
N ASN A 241 -4.36 9.33 -11.03
CA ASN A 241 -5.03 8.92 -12.26
C ASN A 241 -6.45 8.43 -11.96
N ARG A 242 -7.46 9.12 -12.49
CA ARG A 242 -8.87 8.78 -12.24
C ARG A 242 -9.32 7.46 -12.86
N ALA A 243 -8.72 7.05 -13.99
CA ALA A 243 -9.14 5.87 -14.74
C ALA A 243 -8.83 4.59 -13.98
N ASN A 244 -7.62 4.47 -13.41
CA ASN A 244 -7.22 3.31 -12.64
C ASN A 244 -7.21 3.53 -11.11
N LYS A 245 -7.45 4.77 -10.67
CA LYS A 245 -7.53 5.16 -9.25
C LYS A 245 -6.21 4.92 -8.48
N MET A 246 -5.09 5.16 -9.14
CA MET A 246 -3.73 5.05 -8.59
C MET A 246 -3.06 6.42 -8.52
N TYR A 247 -2.10 6.57 -7.61
CA TYR A 247 -1.21 7.73 -7.54
C TYR A 247 0.15 7.37 -8.13
N TYR A 248 0.52 8.02 -9.22
CA TYR A 248 1.82 7.87 -9.86
C TYR A 248 2.85 8.79 -9.19
N ARG A 249 4.04 8.26 -8.90
CA ARG A 249 5.10 9.01 -8.23
C ARG A 249 6.08 9.62 -9.23
N GLY A 250 6.64 10.76 -8.88
CA GLY A 250 7.83 11.30 -9.52
C GLY A 250 8.68 12.11 -8.54
N GLU A 251 9.94 12.34 -8.90
CA GLU A 251 10.91 13.13 -8.15
C GLU A 251 12.03 13.59 -9.09
N PHE A 252 12.89 14.50 -8.62
CA PHE A 252 13.96 15.06 -9.45
C PHE A 252 13.46 15.63 -10.79
N ASN A 253 12.26 16.21 -10.78
CA ASN A 253 11.55 16.74 -11.96
C ASN A 253 11.20 15.70 -13.05
N ALA A 254 11.22 14.40 -12.73
CA ALA A 254 10.86 13.33 -13.65
C ALA A 254 9.85 12.36 -13.03
N SER A 255 9.13 11.64 -13.89
CA SER A 255 8.33 10.49 -13.46
C SER A 255 9.27 9.40 -12.97
N GLN A 256 8.97 8.79 -11.82
CA GLN A 256 9.81 7.75 -11.26
C GLN A 256 9.43 6.40 -11.84
N THR A 257 10.40 5.76 -12.47
CA THR A 257 10.30 4.39 -12.97
C THR A 257 11.16 3.46 -12.11
N ASP A 258 10.88 2.16 -12.18
CA ASP A 258 11.77 1.14 -11.67
C ASP A 258 12.84 0.81 -12.72
N GLY A 259 14.11 0.92 -12.36
CA GLY A 259 15.24 0.68 -13.27
C GLY A 259 15.33 -0.75 -13.82
N LEU A 260 14.71 -1.74 -13.17
CA LEU A 260 14.68 -3.13 -13.63
C LEU A 260 13.56 -3.37 -14.66
N THR A 261 12.41 -2.71 -14.52
CA THR A 261 11.22 -3.02 -15.32
C THR A 261 10.76 -1.87 -16.23
N ASN A 262 11.32 -0.67 -16.07
CA ASN A 262 10.84 0.59 -16.62
C ASN A 262 9.38 0.94 -16.26
N ALA A 263 8.74 0.20 -15.36
CA ALA A 263 7.39 0.48 -14.92
C ALA A 263 7.36 1.76 -14.08
N THR A 264 6.44 2.67 -14.39
CA THR A 264 6.21 3.85 -13.56
C THR A 264 5.68 3.43 -12.19
N LEU A 265 6.27 3.97 -11.13
CA LEU A 265 5.84 3.68 -9.77
C LEU A 265 4.47 4.28 -9.51
N ALA A 266 3.57 3.44 -8.98
CA ALA A 266 2.23 3.85 -8.59
C ALA A 266 1.80 3.14 -7.31
N VAL A 267 1.09 3.88 -6.44
CA VAL A 267 0.57 3.37 -5.17
C VAL A 267 -0.92 3.65 -5.03
N LYS A 268 -1.58 2.83 -4.22
CA LYS A 268 -3.01 2.99 -3.92
C LYS A 268 -3.24 3.95 -2.77
N ASN A 269 -2.35 3.88 -1.79
CA ASN A 269 -2.46 4.56 -0.51
C ASN A 269 -1.22 5.42 -0.30
N ILE A 270 -1.43 6.63 0.19
CA ILE A 270 -0.36 7.51 0.68
C ILE A 270 -0.71 7.89 2.11
N ILE A 271 0.26 7.74 3.01
CA ILE A 271 0.18 8.24 4.37
C ILE A 271 1.27 9.28 4.52
N ILE A 272 0.92 10.48 4.96
CA ILE A 272 1.90 11.48 5.41
C ILE A 272 1.89 11.44 6.94
N GLN A 273 2.96 10.94 7.52
CA GLN A 273 3.13 10.85 8.98
C GLN A 273 3.97 12.04 9.45
N GLU A 274 3.36 12.97 10.20
CA GLU A 274 4.04 14.18 10.65
C GLU A 274 4.70 13.91 12.01
N CYS A 275 6.02 13.84 12.02
CA CYS A 275 6.82 13.52 13.20
C CYS A 275 7.60 14.74 13.66
N LYS A 276 7.70 14.95 14.97
CA LYS A 276 8.69 15.90 15.50
C LYS A 276 10.09 15.43 15.11
N SER A 277 10.92 16.39 14.74
CA SER A 277 12.32 16.14 14.40
C SER A 277 13.24 17.16 15.04
N SER A 278 14.49 16.77 15.24
CA SER A 278 15.57 17.66 15.64
C SER A 278 16.90 17.16 15.08
N ILE A 279 17.90 18.05 15.02
CA ILE A 279 19.28 17.63 14.79
C ILE A 279 19.73 16.90 16.06
N ARG A 280 20.05 15.62 15.91
CA ARG A 280 20.58 14.77 16.98
C ARG A 280 22.06 15.01 17.19
N ASP A 281 22.80 15.16 16.10
CA ASP A 281 24.22 15.47 16.11
C ASP A 281 24.53 16.55 15.07
N LYS A 282 25.15 17.64 15.52
CA LYS A 282 25.47 18.78 14.66
C LYS A 282 26.71 18.53 13.80
N SER A 283 27.59 17.61 14.18
CA SER A 283 28.85 17.35 13.48
C SER A 283 28.64 16.68 12.12
N ASP A 284 27.66 15.78 12.02
CA ASP A 284 27.32 15.06 10.80
C ASP A 284 25.89 15.37 10.28
N GLY A 285 25.10 16.12 11.04
CA GLY A 285 23.74 16.48 10.69
C GLY A 285 22.71 15.38 10.94
N SER A 286 23.07 14.31 11.66
CA SER A 286 22.19 13.20 12.02
C SER A 286 20.87 13.73 12.60
N LEU A 287 19.75 13.22 12.09
CA LEU A 287 18.42 13.60 12.54
C LEU A 287 17.89 12.63 13.60
N LYS A 288 17.21 13.17 14.60
CA LYS A 288 16.27 12.42 15.44
C LYS A 288 14.88 12.66 14.87
N ILE A 289 14.15 11.59 14.58
CA ILE A 289 12.74 11.66 14.19
C ILE A 289 11.95 10.86 15.23
N GLU A 290 10.95 11.49 15.85
CA GLU A 290 10.12 10.86 16.87
C GLU A 290 9.05 9.99 16.20
N THR A 291 9.38 8.72 15.97
CA THR A 291 8.48 7.71 15.37
C THR A 291 7.75 6.85 16.40
N ILE A 292 8.23 6.85 17.65
CA ILE A 292 7.53 6.31 18.82
C ILE A 292 6.85 7.46 19.54
N GLY A 293 5.52 7.41 19.62
CA GLY A 293 4.72 8.48 20.20
C GLY A 293 3.38 8.64 19.50
N THR A 294 2.95 9.88 19.33
CA THR A 294 1.71 10.24 18.62
C THR A 294 1.91 11.54 17.87
N GLY A 295 1.18 11.73 16.77
CA GLY A 295 1.23 12.96 15.99
C GLY A 295 0.13 13.02 14.93
N THR A 296 0.14 14.08 14.13
CA THR A 296 -0.84 14.32 13.07
C THR A 296 -0.36 13.73 11.75
N GLY A 297 -1.27 13.65 10.78
CA GLY A 297 -0.93 13.19 9.45
C GLY A 297 -2.06 13.37 8.46
N LYS A 298 -1.83 12.84 7.26
CA LYS A 298 -2.84 12.75 6.20
C LYS A 298 -2.93 11.31 5.70
N TYR A 299 -4.15 10.82 5.48
CA TYR A 299 -4.38 9.62 4.68
C TYR A 299 -5.00 10.02 3.35
N ILE A 300 -4.39 9.54 2.25
CA ILE A 300 -4.80 9.85 0.90
C ILE A 300 -5.03 8.55 0.11
N THR A 301 -6.20 8.45 -0.52
CA THR A 301 -6.54 7.35 -1.45
C THR A 301 -7.67 7.80 -2.39
N ASN A 302 -7.79 7.19 -3.56
CA ASN A 302 -8.90 7.43 -4.51
C ASN A 302 -9.20 8.92 -4.81
N GLY A 303 -8.18 9.78 -4.91
CA GLY A 303 -8.34 11.21 -5.22
C GLY A 303 -8.82 12.07 -4.05
N ARG A 304 -8.83 11.54 -2.81
CA ARG A 304 -9.30 12.22 -1.60
C ARG A 304 -8.34 12.06 -0.44
N MET A 305 -8.41 13.01 0.50
CA MET A 305 -7.57 13.11 1.68
C MET A 305 -8.38 13.43 2.93
N ILE A 306 -8.03 12.78 4.03
CA ILE A 306 -8.50 13.12 5.38
C ILE A 306 -7.31 13.37 6.30
N ASP A 307 -7.58 14.09 7.38
CA ASP A 307 -6.66 14.22 8.50
C ASP A 307 -6.69 12.95 9.34
N ILE A 308 -5.53 12.55 9.84
CA ILE A 308 -5.36 11.38 10.70
C ILE A 308 -4.47 11.71 11.90
N ILE A 309 -4.58 10.89 12.94
CA ILE A 309 -3.66 10.84 14.06
C ILE A 309 -2.90 9.51 13.97
N TRP A 310 -1.58 9.55 13.96
CA TRP A 310 -0.77 8.34 14.08
C TRP A 310 -0.36 8.14 15.54
N LYS A 311 -0.24 6.89 15.97
CA LYS A 311 0.24 6.53 17.30
C LYS A 311 1.01 5.22 17.23
N TYR A 312 2.19 5.17 17.85
CA TYR A 312 2.86 3.92 18.14
C TYR A 312 2.14 3.19 19.28
N ASP A 313 1.53 2.05 18.97
CA ASP A 313 0.83 1.22 19.93
C ASP A 313 1.80 0.19 20.52
N THR A 314 2.24 0.41 21.76
CA THR A 314 3.19 -0.47 22.46
C THR A 314 2.63 -1.86 22.74
N LYS A 315 1.30 -2.05 22.77
CA LYS A 315 0.70 -3.38 22.94
C LYS A 315 0.73 -4.17 21.64
N LYS A 316 0.58 -3.48 20.51
CA LYS A 316 0.66 -4.10 19.17
C LYS A 316 2.07 -4.10 18.57
N ASN A 317 3.01 -3.38 19.19
CA ASN A 317 4.36 -3.10 18.66
C ASN A 317 4.35 -2.58 17.22
N LYS A 318 3.40 -1.69 16.90
CA LYS A 318 3.30 -1.07 15.58
C LYS A 318 2.67 0.31 15.61
N THR A 319 2.93 1.09 14.58
CA THR A 319 2.26 2.36 14.29
C THR A 319 0.84 2.11 13.77
N CYS A 320 -0.14 2.73 14.41
CA CYS A 320 -1.56 2.71 14.03
C CYS A 320 -2.03 4.11 13.65
N TYR A 321 -3.05 4.20 12.80
CA TYR A 321 -3.55 5.47 12.26
C TYR A 321 -5.05 5.58 12.50
N PHE A 322 -5.51 6.73 12.98
CA PHE A 322 -6.88 6.97 13.41
C PHE A 322 -7.46 8.18 12.68
N ASP A 323 -8.74 8.14 12.33
CA ASP A 323 -9.46 9.32 11.85
C ASP A 323 -9.78 10.30 13.00
N SER A 324 -10.42 11.42 12.66
CA SER A 324 -10.81 12.45 13.63
C SER A 324 -11.85 11.97 14.66
N SER A 325 -12.51 10.83 14.45
CA SER A 325 -13.43 10.21 15.41
C SER A 325 -12.73 9.26 16.40
N GLY A 326 -11.43 9.01 16.20
CA GLY A 326 -10.65 8.06 16.99
C GLY A 326 -10.77 6.61 16.51
N LYS A 327 -11.38 6.36 15.35
CA LYS A 327 -11.47 5.02 14.75
C LYS A 327 -10.22 4.74 13.91
N GLU A 328 -9.65 3.54 14.06
CA GLU A 328 -8.51 3.12 13.24
C GLU A 328 -8.92 3.11 11.75
N ILE A 329 -8.17 3.81 10.91
CA ILE A 329 -8.50 3.96 9.49
C ILE A 329 -8.41 2.61 8.79
N THR A 330 -9.17 2.49 7.70
CA THR A 330 -9.11 1.35 6.80
C THR A 330 -8.52 1.81 5.47
N LEU A 331 -7.58 1.04 4.93
CA LEU A 331 -6.94 1.30 3.64
C LEU A 331 -7.66 0.56 2.50
N ASN A 332 -7.61 1.12 1.29
CA ASN A 332 -7.95 0.35 0.09
C ASN A 332 -6.88 -0.72 -0.18
N PRO A 333 -7.25 -1.90 -0.68
CA PRO A 333 -6.25 -2.88 -1.10
C PRO A 333 -5.30 -2.34 -2.18
N GLY A 334 -4.01 -2.54 -1.96
CA GLY A 334 -2.90 -2.13 -2.81
C GLY A 334 -1.73 -1.51 -2.03
N LYS A 335 -0.68 -1.18 -2.77
CA LYS A 335 0.59 -0.66 -2.23
C LYS A 335 0.43 0.66 -1.47
N THR A 336 1.26 0.85 -0.45
CA THR A 336 1.22 2.02 0.43
C THR A 336 2.56 2.75 0.46
N TRP A 337 2.54 4.07 0.27
CA TRP A 337 3.71 4.94 0.48
C TRP A 337 3.53 5.75 1.76
N VAL A 338 4.41 5.57 2.73
CA VAL A 338 4.44 6.31 3.99
C VAL A 338 5.54 7.37 3.91
N CYS A 339 5.14 8.63 3.80
CA CYS A 339 6.01 9.78 3.76
C CYS A 339 6.19 10.34 5.17
N ILE A 340 7.38 10.20 5.75
CA ILE A 340 7.67 10.80 7.04
C ILE A 340 7.98 12.29 6.83
N SER A 341 7.17 13.16 7.40
CA SER A 341 7.29 14.60 7.27
C SER A 341 7.73 15.20 8.59
N GLU A 342 8.79 16.00 8.58
CA GLU A 342 9.17 16.77 9.77
C GLU A 342 8.06 17.77 10.10
N PHE A 343 7.51 17.69 11.31
CA PHE A 343 6.35 18.46 11.76
C PHE A 343 6.54 19.97 11.58
N SER A 344 7.75 20.47 11.83
CA SER A 344 8.10 21.89 11.65
C SER A 344 8.11 22.36 10.20
N LYS A 345 8.14 21.43 9.23
CA LYS A 345 8.23 21.71 7.78
C LYS A 345 6.98 21.29 7.01
N THR A 346 5.94 20.77 7.67
CA THR A 346 4.71 20.24 7.02
C THR A 346 3.99 21.27 6.18
N LYS A 347 4.07 22.56 6.53
CA LYS A 347 3.53 23.68 5.71
C LYS A 347 4.13 23.75 4.30
N GLY A 348 5.29 23.13 4.09
CA GLY A 348 5.94 22.98 2.79
C GLY A 348 5.27 21.94 1.89
N ASN A 349 4.54 20.97 2.45
CA ASN A 349 3.73 20.04 1.67
C ASN A 349 2.56 20.79 1.04
N LYS A 350 2.36 20.60 -0.27
CA LYS A 350 1.30 21.25 -1.04
C LYS A 350 0.36 20.20 -1.63
N PHE A 351 -0.93 20.50 -1.54
CA PHE A 351 -2.01 19.63 -2.00
C PHE A 351 -2.87 20.42 -2.97
N TYR A 352 -3.09 19.86 -4.16
CA TYR A 352 -3.85 20.49 -5.22
C TYR A 352 -5.02 19.60 -5.62
N THR A 353 -6.16 20.23 -5.90
CA THR A 353 -7.39 19.57 -6.29
C THR A 353 -7.25 18.87 -7.64
N THR A 354 -6.40 19.42 -8.52
CA THR A 354 -6.09 18.88 -9.86
C THR A 354 -4.66 19.20 -10.25
N LYS A 355 -4.10 18.45 -11.22
CA LYS A 355 -2.82 18.79 -11.86
C LYS A 355 -2.84 20.16 -12.53
N LYS A 356 -3.95 20.51 -13.21
CA LYS A 356 -4.13 21.83 -13.84
C LYS A 356 -4.03 22.98 -12.82
N GLU A 357 -4.50 22.77 -11.60
CA GLU A 357 -4.36 23.76 -10.52
C GLU A 357 -2.89 23.96 -10.14
N TYR A 358 -2.13 22.87 -10.05
CA TYR A 358 -0.68 22.93 -9.82
C TYR A 358 0.04 23.68 -10.94
N GLU A 359 -0.23 23.32 -12.19
CA GLU A 359 0.42 23.93 -13.37
C GLU A 359 0.18 25.44 -13.47
N ARG A 360 -0.99 25.94 -13.03
CA ARG A 360 -1.30 27.37 -13.02
C ARG A 360 -0.57 28.16 -11.91
N LYS A 361 -0.10 27.46 -10.87
CA LYS A 361 0.57 28.05 -9.69
C LYS A 361 2.10 27.92 -9.74
N LYS A 362 2.63 27.24 -10.76
CA LYS A 362 4.06 27.16 -11.08
C LYS A 362 4.47 28.41 -11.84
#